data_AF-A0A5B8Z4Q3-F1
#
_entry.id   AF-A0A5B8Z4Q3-F1
#
_cell.length_a   1.000
_cell.length_b   1.000
_cell.length_c   1.000
_cell.angle_alpha   90.00
_cell.angle_beta   90.00
_cell.angle_gamma   90.00
#
_symmetry.space_group_name_H-M   'P 1'
#
loop_
_entity.id
_entity.type
_entity.pdbx_description
1 polymer ?
#
loop_
_entity_poly.entity_id
_entity_poly.type
_entity_poly.pdbx_seq_one_letter_code
_entity_poly.pdbx_strand_id
1 'polypeptide(L)'
;MLAKIKKVKLNTEGKNPVYKVILECPEGKELYIHFDYTHATNTFWPLEVNYDGQHKDAKLAWYTREVEHLTVEGFLKAIAEKINKKYGYDFGE
;
A
#
# COMPACT_ATOMS: atom_id res chain seq x y z
N MET A 1 -7.53 -4.42 8.82
CA MET A 1 -6.98 -3.06 8.72
C MET A 1 -7.38 -2.19 9.89
N LEU A 2 -6.50 -2.18 10.90
CA LEU A 2 -6.44 -1.24 12.00
C LEU A 2 -5.97 0.14 11.52
N ALA A 3 -5.05 0.17 10.56
CA ALA A 3 -4.54 1.42 9.99
C ALA A 3 -5.64 2.19 9.25
N LYS A 4 -5.73 3.50 9.49
CA LYS A 4 -6.68 4.40 8.83
C LYS A 4 -6.02 5.09 7.64
N ILE A 5 -6.62 4.98 6.46
CA ILE A 5 -6.12 5.68 5.27
C ILE A 5 -6.34 7.18 5.42
N LYS A 6 -5.25 7.96 5.51
CA LYS A 6 -5.25 9.43 5.53
C LYS A 6 -5.23 10.00 4.12
N LYS A 7 -4.29 9.53 3.30
CA LYS A 7 -4.07 10.06 1.96
C LYS A 7 -3.72 8.94 1.01
N VAL A 8 -4.21 9.05 -0.21
CA VAL A 8 -3.95 8.10 -1.29
C VAL A 8 -3.66 8.87 -2.55
N LYS A 9 -2.79 8.31 -3.39
CA LYS A 9 -2.50 8.79 -4.73
C LYS A 9 -2.25 7.57 -5.60
N LEU A 10 -3.02 7.50 -6.68
CA LEU A 10 -2.87 6.50 -7.72
C LEU A 10 -2.22 7.16 -8.93
N ASN A 11 -1.17 6.54 -9.48
CA ASN A 11 -0.54 6.98 -10.71
C ASN A 11 -0.59 5.84 -11.73
N THR A 12 -1.33 6.04 -12.82
CA THR A 12 -1.57 5.03 -13.87
C THR A 12 -0.90 5.40 -15.19
N GLU A 13 -0.10 6.48 -15.23
CA GLU A 13 0.57 6.95 -16.45
C GLU A 13 1.70 6.03 -16.93
N GLY A 14 2.13 5.06 -16.12
CA GLY A 14 3.19 4.10 -16.46
C GLY A 14 2.65 2.76 -16.97
N LYS A 15 3.57 1.83 -17.29
CA LYS A 15 3.22 0.43 -17.62
C LYS A 15 2.52 -0.31 -16.48
N ASN A 16 2.84 0.03 -15.24
CA ASN A 16 2.28 -0.54 -14.03
C ASN A 16 1.64 0.57 -13.19
N PRO A 17 0.44 0.39 -12.63
CA PRO A 17 -0.15 1.36 -11.74
C PRO A 17 0.62 1.39 -10.42
N VAL A 18 0.95 2.61 -9.99
CA VAL A 18 1.72 2.89 -8.78
C VAL A 18 0.82 3.53 -7.74
N TYR A 19 0.90 3.03 -6.53
CA TYR A 19 0.08 3.42 -5.40
C TYR A 19 0.96 4.05 -4.34
N LYS A 20 0.58 5.25 -3.92
CA LYS A 20 1.17 5.95 -2.77
C LYS A 20 0.08 6.16 -1.75
N VAL A 21 0.24 5.60 -0.58
CA VAL A 21 -0.72 5.72 0.52
C VAL A 21 -0.01 6.21 1.78
N ILE A 22 -0.70 7.05 2.53
CA ILE A 22 -0.36 7.43 3.89
C ILE A 22 -1.47 6.91 4.77
N LEU A 23 -1.10 6.07 5.72
CA LEU A 23 -1.95 5.48 6.73
C LEU A 23 -1.60 6.08 8.09
N GLU A 24 -2.59 6.27 8.94
CA GLU A 24 -2.42 6.53 10.36
C GLU A 24 -2.63 5.23 11.13
N CYS A 25 -1.58 4.79 11.81
CA CYS A 25 -1.58 3.60 12.66
C CYS A 25 -2.32 3.90 13.97
N PRO A 26 -2.82 2.86 14.67
CA PRO A 26 -3.56 3.04 15.93
C PRO A 26 -2.76 3.73 17.04
N GLU A 27 -1.42 3.69 17.00
CA GLU A 27 -0.55 4.43 17.93
C GLU A 27 -0.34 5.92 17.56
N GLY A 28 -1.07 6.44 16.56
CA GLY A 28 -0.88 7.80 16.04
C GLY A 28 0.33 7.93 15.10
N LYS A 29 1.01 6.83 14.80
CA LYS A 29 2.18 6.79 13.91
C LYS A 29 1.75 6.83 12.45
N GLU A 30 2.49 7.56 11.62
CA GLU A 30 2.20 7.62 10.19
C GLU A 30 2.98 6.55 9.43
N LEU A 31 2.28 5.80 8.57
CA LEU A 31 2.84 4.79 7.70
C LEU A 31 2.60 5.19 6.26
N TYR A 32 3.66 5.65 5.60
CA TYR A 32 3.70 5.86 4.17
C TYR A 32 4.13 4.56 3.47
N ILE A 33 3.40 4.19 2.43
CA ILE A 33 3.69 3.02 1.61
C ILE A 33 3.58 3.42 0.15
N HIS A 34 4.62 3.09 -0.58
CA HIS A 34 4.72 3.24 -2.01
C HIS A 34 4.97 1.86 -2.61
N PHE A 35 4.06 1.44 -3.47
CA PHE A 35 4.08 0.12 -4.07
C PHE A 35 3.53 0.17 -5.49
N ASP A 36 4.00 -0.72 -6.35
CA ASP A 36 3.44 -0.90 -7.69
C ASP A 36 2.66 -2.22 -7.77
N TYR A 37 1.74 -2.26 -8.72
CA TYR A 37 1.09 -3.50 -9.14
C TYR A 37 1.64 -3.93 -10.50
N THR A 38 2.26 -5.09 -10.51
CA THR A 38 2.83 -5.66 -11.73
C THR A 38 1.80 -6.59 -12.37
N HIS A 39 1.22 -6.17 -13.51
CA HIS A 39 0.26 -6.98 -14.27
C HIS A 39 0.85 -8.33 -14.73
N ALA A 40 2.15 -8.37 -15.02
CA ALA A 40 2.82 -9.58 -15.48
C ALA A 40 2.77 -10.73 -14.47
N THR A 41 2.77 -10.42 -13.17
CA THR A 41 2.70 -11.43 -12.09
C THR A 41 1.40 -11.36 -11.30
N ASN A 42 0.53 -10.39 -11.60
CA ASN A 42 -0.65 -10.06 -10.81
C ASN A 42 -0.33 -9.84 -9.31
N THR A 43 0.83 -9.25 -9.01
CA THR A 43 1.34 -9.10 -7.65
C THR A 43 1.63 -7.65 -7.30
N PHE A 44 1.51 -7.31 -6.02
CA PHE A 44 1.88 -6.01 -5.47
C PHE A 44 3.30 -6.04 -4.89
N TRP A 45 4.12 -5.09 -5.31
CA TRP A 45 5.51 -4.98 -4.88
C TRP A 45 5.72 -3.70 -4.06
N PRO A 46 6.09 -3.80 -2.78
CA PRO A 46 6.48 -2.63 -2.01
C PRO A 46 7.80 -2.08 -2.55
N LEU A 47 7.79 -0.82 -2.98
CA LEU A 47 8.96 -0.10 -3.46
C LEU A 47 9.62 0.68 -2.33
N GLU A 48 8.80 1.35 -1.51
CA GLU A 48 9.28 2.22 -0.44
C GLU A 48 8.25 2.28 0.70
N VAL A 49 8.74 2.20 1.92
CA VAL A 49 7.97 2.21 3.15
C VAL A 49 8.62 3.18 4.11
N ASN A 50 7.84 4.12 4.62
CA ASN A 50 8.26 5.05 5.65
C ASN A 50 7.33 4.90 6.85
N TYR A 51 7.89 4.61 8.01
CA TYR A 51 7.13 4.48 9.24
C TYR A 51 7.61 5.50 10.26
N ASP A 52 6.74 6.41 10.67
CA ASP A 52 7.04 7.43 11.67
C ASP A 52 8.28 8.27 11.31
N GLY A 53 8.41 8.63 10.03
CA GLY A 53 9.57 9.34 9.49
C GLY A 53 10.84 8.48 9.31
N GLN A 54 10.81 7.19 9.66
CA GLN A 54 11.91 6.27 9.42
C GLN A 54 11.71 5.53 8.09
N HIS A 55 12.69 5.68 7.20
CA HIS A 55 12.72 4.91 5.96
C HIS A 55 13.05 3.45 6.28
N LYS A 56 12.16 2.54 5.86
CA LYS A 56 12.25 1.09 6.08
C LYS A 56 12.47 0.33 4.76
N ASP A 57 12.88 1.01 3.69
CA ASP A 57 13.01 0.43 2.34
C ASP A 57 11.71 -0.29 1.95
N ALA A 58 11.77 -1.55 1.55
CA ALA A 58 10.59 -2.36 1.22
C ALA A 58 10.08 -3.22 2.40
N LYS A 59 10.57 -2.99 3.63
CA LYS A 59 10.21 -3.82 4.80
C LYS A 59 8.86 -3.40 5.35
N LEU A 60 7.78 -3.90 4.73
CA LEU A 60 6.42 -3.79 5.25
C LEU A 60 6.00 -5.02 6.09
N ALA A 61 6.70 -6.14 5.92
CA ALA A 61 6.33 -7.43 6.48
C ALA A 61 6.24 -7.46 8.02
N TRP A 62 7.10 -6.69 8.70
CA TRP A 62 7.05 -6.57 10.16
C TRP A 62 5.73 -5.90 10.58
N TYR A 63 5.37 -4.77 9.94
CA TYR A 63 4.13 -4.06 10.23
C TYR A 63 2.89 -4.91 9.92
N THR A 64 2.82 -5.52 8.73
CA THR A 64 1.63 -6.28 8.38
C THR A 64 1.45 -7.52 9.25
N ARG A 65 2.52 -8.17 9.69
CA ARG A 65 2.44 -9.34 10.56
C ARG A 65 2.16 -8.99 12.01
N GLU A 66 2.85 -7.97 12.55
CA GLU A 66 2.79 -7.61 13.97
C GLU A 66 1.59 -6.74 14.31
N VAL A 67 1.18 -5.84 13.41
CA VAL A 67 0.07 -4.91 13.65
C VAL A 67 -1.21 -5.41 12.99
N GLU A 68 -1.15 -5.76 11.71
CA GLU A 68 -2.35 -6.10 10.93
C GLU A 68 -2.72 -7.58 10.98
N HIS A 69 -1.79 -8.45 11.37
CA HIS A 69 -1.90 -9.91 11.23
C HIS A 69 -2.25 -10.37 9.80
N LEU A 70 -1.77 -9.63 8.79
CA LEU A 70 -1.98 -9.89 7.37
C LEU A 70 -0.66 -10.13 6.64
N THR A 71 -0.73 -10.83 5.51
CA THR A 71 0.40 -10.91 4.58
C THR A 71 0.62 -9.55 3.92
N VAL A 72 1.87 -9.28 3.52
CA VAL A 72 2.22 -8.04 2.80
C VAL A 72 1.32 -7.87 1.58
N GLU A 73 1.18 -8.92 0.77
CA GLU A 73 0.34 -8.90 -0.43
C GLU A 73 -1.13 -8.64 -0.11
N GLY A 74 -1.71 -9.35 0.87
CA GLY A 74 -3.12 -9.16 1.25
C GLY A 74 -3.39 -7.76 1.78
N PHE A 75 -2.44 -7.18 2.50
CA PHE A 75 -2.52 -5.82 2.99
C PHE A 75 -2.43 -4.79 1.86
N LEU A 76 -1.44 -4.92 0.96
CA LEU A 76 -1.29 -4.05 -0.21
C LEU A 76 -2.52 -4.13 -1.12
N LYS A 77 -3.04 -5.35 -1.36
CA LYS A 77 -4.26 -5.58 -2.12
C LYS A 77 -5.45 -4.85 -1.51
N ALA A 78 -5.69 -5.00 -0.20
CA ALA A 78 -6.80 -4.33 0.47
C ALA A 78 -6.71 -2.79 0.39
N ILE A 79 -5.50 -2.24 0.41
CA ILE A 79 -5.27 -0.81 0.19
C ILE A 79 -5.60 -0.45 -1.26
N ALA A 80 -5.02 -1.18 -2.21
CA ALA A 80 -5.20 -0.95 -3.63
C ALA A 80 -6.69 -1.02 -4.02
N GLU A 81 -7.44 -2.01 -3.55
CA GLU A 81 -8.89 -2.13 -3.77
C GLU A 81 -9.65 -0.89 -3.27
N LYS A 82 -9.30 -0.35 -2.10
CA LYS A 82 -9.91 0.88 -1.58
C LYS A 82 -9.57 2.10 -2.42
N ILE A 83 -8.32 2.19 -2.88
CA ILE A 83 -7.87 3.27 -3.76
C ILE A 83 -8.58 3.17 -5.11
N ASN A 84 -8.58 2.00 -5.71
CA ASN A 84 -9.23 1.69 -6.98
C ASN A 84 -10.70 2.04 -6.95
N LYS A 85 -11.41 1.63 -5.89
CA LYS A 85 -12.81 2.01 -5.69
C LYS A 85 -13.02 3.52 -5.59
N LYS A 86 -12.06 4.26 -5.03
CA LYS A 86 -12.11 5.73 -4.94
C LYS A 86 -11.82 6.42 -6.27
N TYR A 87 -10.90 5.87 -7.06
CA TYR A 87 -10.47 6.44 -8.35
C TYR A 87 -11.24 5.87 -9.56
N GLY A 88 -12.10 4.87 -9.35
CA GLY A 88 -12.75 4.13 -10.44
C GLY A 88 -11.75 3.36 -11.30
N TYR A 89 -10.59 3.01 -10.75
CA TYR A 89 -9.57 2.25 -11.47
C TYR A 89 -9.88 0.76 -11.33
N ASP A 90 -9.92 0.05 -12.44
CA ASP A 90 -10.06 -1.40 -12.47
C ASP A 90 -8.70 -2.02 -12.77
N PHE A 91 -8.39 -3.17 -12.16
CA PHE A 91 -7.11 -3.84 -12.38
C PHE A 91 -6.96 -4.41 -13.79
N GLY A 92 -7.99 -4.31 -14.64
CA GLY A 92 -7.94 -4.70 -16.04
C GLY A 92 -7.76 -6.21 -16.14
N GLU A 93 -8.86 -6.93 -15.98
CA GLU A 93 -8.98 -8.32 -16.47
C GLU A 93 -8.84 -8.39 -18.00
#